data_AF-A0A948XWK4-F1
#
_entry.id   AF-A0A948XWK4-F1
#
_cell.length_a   1.000
_cell.length_b   1.000
_cell.length_c   1.000
_cell.angle_alpha   90.00
_cell.angle_beta   90.00
_cell.angle_gamma   90.00
#
_symmetry.space_group_name_H-M   'P 1'
#
loop_
_entity.id
_entity.type
_entity.pdbx_description
1 polymer ?
#
loop_
_entity_poly.entity_id
_entity_poly.type
_entity_poly.pdbx_seq_one_letter_code
_entity_poly.pdbx_strand_id
1 'polypeptide(L)'
;MRRILLALAALVSLAPLALAAPETLTVRAGKTSRELILYAPAPSEGPVPVVMVFHGGGGGAEWMANKSRELTRTLTEAGYAVAYMNGSSRRDGEKLRTWNAVHCCAYAAKARINEAAYADAAVEALDARLDIDRTRIFLMGHSNGAMLTYRLAGQMKVAPRAIAPVSGAIFADQTALPGRTSIFMYHAVDDEVLSYDGHPDDKAERWRTAPHVGFTKAEAKLAKLKSCGAPAAAPDPVGLTATTRTCAGGSVILATSAETGSHEWPARPKADYRIEAALLAFFDSQL
;
A
#
# COMPACT_ATOMS: atom_id res chain seq x y z
N MET A 1 42.77 -11.17 -57.52
CA MET A 1 41.34 -11.01 -57.13
C MET A 1 41.22 -11.30 -55.63
N ARG A 2 41.05 -10.29 -54.77
CA ARG A 2 40.69 -10.46 -53.35
C ARG A 2 39.54 -9.51 -53.05
N ARG A 3 38.34 -10.05 -52.84
CA ARG A 3 37.17 -9.30 -52.37
C ARG A 3 37.16 -9.40 -50.85
N ILE A 4 37.27 -8.26 -50.18
CA ILE A 4 37.10 -8.14 -48.73
C ILE A 4 35.61 -7.85 -48.50
N LEU A 5 34.90 -8.77 -47.85
CA LEU A 5 33.55 -8.50 -47.32
C LEU A 5 33.70 -7.78 -45.98
N LEU A 6 33.16 -6.56 -45.89
CA LEU A 6 32.92 -5.88 -44.62
C LEU A 6 31.53 -6.27 -44.13
N ALA A 7 31.47 -6.96 -42.99
CA ALA A 7 30.23 -7.19 -42.26
C ALA A 7 29.91 -5.94 -41.42
N LEU A 8 28.77 -5.29 -41.70
CA LEU A 8 28.22 -4.25 -40.82
C LEU A 8 27.58 -4.92 -39.61
N ALA A 9 28.16 -4.74 -38.43
CA ALA A 9 27.48 -5.02 -37.17
C ALA A 9 26.55 -3.84 -36.85
N ALA A 10 25.24 -4.07 -36.85
CA ALA A 10 24.27 -3.08 -36.38
C ALA A 10 24.33 -3.01 -34.85
N LEU A 11 24.83 -1.89 -34.30
CA LEU A 11 24.67 -1.57 -32.89
C LEU A 11 23.19 -1.23 -32.63
N VAL A 12 22.48 -2.13 -31.94
CA VAL A 12 21.18 -1.81 -31.35
C VAL A 12 21.46 -1.02 -30.07
N SER A 13 21.23 0.29 -30.06
CA SER A 13 21.32 1.09 -28.83
C SER A 13 20.11 0.80 -27.96
N LEU A 14 20.30 0.06 -26.86
CA LEU A 14 19.34 -0.01 -25.76
C LEU A 14 19.31 1.36 -25.06
N ALA A 15 18.47 2.26 -25.54
CA ALA A 15 18.11 3.44 -24.77
C ALA A 15 17.38 2.97 -23.50
N PRO A 16 17.77 3.42 -22.30
CA PRO A 16 17.03 3.08 -21.10
C PRO A 16 15.60 3.61 -21.26
N LEU A 17 14.60 2.76 -21.04
CA LEU A 17 13.20 3.17 -21.01
C LEU A 17 13.06 4.21 -19.90
N ALA A 18 12.91 5.47 -20.27
CA ALA A 18 12.58 6.51 -19.31
C ALA A 18 11.17 6.21 -18.79
N LEU A 19 11.05 6.06 -17.48
CA LEU A 19 9.77 5.98 -16.79
C LEU A 19 8.92 7.20 -17.21
N ALA A 20 7.66 6.94 -17.59
CA ALA A 20 6.73 8.02 -17.92
C ALA A 20 6.65 9.02 -16.75
N ALA A 21 6.57 10.31 -17.07
CA ALA A 21 6.40 11.33 -16.04
C ALA A 21 5.10 11.06 -15.28
N PRO A 22 5.06 11.31 -13.95
CA PRO A 22 3.84 11.15 -13.19
C PRO A 22 2.73 12.08 -13.70
N GLU A 23 1.51 11.57 -13.70
CA GLU A 23 0.30 12.30 -14.09
C GLU A 23 -0.55 12.60 -12.86
N THR A 24 -1.11 13.80 -12.79
CA THR A 24 -2.09 14.14 -11.76
C THR A 24 -3.49 13.89 -12.29
N LEU A 25 -4.25 13.01 -11.62
CA LEU A 25 -5.66 12.79 -11.93
C LEU A 25 -6.54 13.43 -10.87
N THR A 26 -7.61 14.11 -11.31
CA THR A 26 -8.66 14.60 -10.41
C THR A 26 -9.75 13.55 -10.26
N VAL A 27 -10.01 13.14 -9.02
CA VAL A 27 -11.06 12.20 -8.66
C VAL A 27 -12.18 12.94 -7.93
N ARG A 28 -13.41 12.77 -8.45
CA ARG A 28 -14.62 13.37 -7.88
C ARG A 28 -15.47 12.30 -7.21
N ALA A 29 -15.75 12.48 -5.93
CA ALA A 29 -16.62 11.60 -5.15
C ALA A 29 -17.70 12.44 -4.46
N GLY A 30 -18.92 12.40 -5.02
CA GLY A 30 -20.02 13.26 -4.60
C GLY A 30 -19.65 14.74 -4.74
N LYS A 31 -19.64 15.47 -3.62
CA LYS A 31 -19.27 16.91 -3.58
C LYS A 31 -17.78 17.15 -3.33
N THR A 32 -16.99 16.09 -3.14
CA THR A 32 -15.56 16.22 -2.87
C THR A 32 -14.74 15.96 -4.14
N SER A 33 -13.64 16.69 -4.28
CA SER A 33 -12.68 16.52 -5.36
C SER A 33 -11.29 16.45 -4.76
N ARG A 34 -10.51 15.44 -5.11
CA ARG A 34 -9.12 15.31 -4.69
C ARG A 34 -8.25 14.86 -5.85
N GLU A 35 -6.99 15.21 -5.79
CA GLU A 35 -6.00 14.78 -6.77
C GLU A 35 -5.30 13.51 -6.30
N LEU A 36 -4.95 12.63 -7.24
CA LEU A 36 -3.98 11.56 -7.04
C LEU A 36 -2.83 11.72 -8.02
N ILE A 37 -1.69 11.11 -7.71
CA ILE A 37 -0.53 11.07 -8.59
C ILE A 37 -0.38 9.65 -9.10
N LEU A 38 -0.49 9.49 -10.42
CA LEU A 38 -0.38 8.24 -11.12
C LEU A 38 1.02 8.09 -11.73
N TYR A 39 1.65 6.97 -11.43
CA TYR A 39 2.81 6.45 -12.17
C TYR A 39 2.35 5.23 -12.95
N ALA A 40 2.25 5.37 -14.28
CA ALA A 40 1.90 4.28 -15.17
C ALA A 40 3.14 3.42 -15.48
N PRO A 41 2.99 2.10 -15.65
CA PRO A 41 4.06 1.25 -16.18
C PRO A 41 4.29 1.55 -17.66
N ALA A 42 5.30 0.91 -18.26
CA ALA A 42 5.43 0.90 -19.70
C ALA A 42 4.16 0.33 -20.35
N PRO A 43 3.73 0.83 -21.53
CA PRO A 43 2.55 0.32 -22.21
C PRO A 43 2.63 -1.20 -22.41
N SER A 44 1.55 -1.91 -22.05
CA SER A 44 1.41 -3.35 -22.23
C SER A 44 0.13 -3.67 -23.01
N GLU A 45 0.07 -4.88 -23.59
CA GLU A 45 -1.18 -5.40 -24.12
C GLU A 45 -2.04 -5.91 -22.97
N GLY A 46 -3.22 -5.32 -22.78
CA GLY A 46 -4.23 -5.76 -21.82
C GLY A 46 -4.23 -5.03 -20.47
N PRO A 47 -5.17 -5.41 -19.58
CA PRO A 47 -5.48 -4.62 -18.40
C PRO A 47 -4.36 -4.57 -17.36
N VAL A 48 -4.15 -3.38 -16.79
CA VAL A 48 -3.02 -3.07 -15.89
C VAL A 48 -3.39 -3.29 -14.42
N PRO A 49 -2.60 -4.07 -13.64
CA PRO A 49 -2.82 -4.18 -12.20
C PRO A 49 -2.47 -2.86 -11.49
N VAL A 50 -3.22 -2.52 -10.43
CA VAL A 50 -3.12 -1.21 -9.75
C VAL A 50 -2.78 -1.38 -8.28
N VAL A 51 -1.81 -0.60 -7.81
CA VAL A 51 -1.51 -0.40 -6.40
C VAL A 51 -1.90 1.02 -5.99
N MET A 52 -2.92 1.15 -5.13
CA MET A 52 -3.31 2.42 -4.53
C MET A 52 -2.54 2.64 -3.22
N VAL A 53 -1.77 3.72 -3.16
CA VAL A 53 -0.86 4.03 -2.04
C VAL A 53 -1.39 5.19 -1.22
N PHE A 54 -1.58 4.95 0.09
CA PHE A 54 -2.15 5.92 1.04
C PHE A 54 -1.07 6.45 1.99
N HIS A 55 -0.89 7.77 2.02
CA HIS A 55 0.12 8.43 2.86
C HIS A 55 -0.20 8.37 4.36
N GLY A 56 0.82 8.57 5.21
CA GLY A 56 0.67 8.73 6.66
C GLY A 56 0.00 10.06 7.07
N GLY A 57 -0.44 10.16 8.32
CA GLY A 57 -1.16 11.35 8.80
C GLY A 57 -0.30 12.62 8.68
N GLY A 58 -0.88 13.70 8.15
CA GLY A 58 -0.18 14.96 7.89
C GLY A 58 0.61 14.98 6.56
N GLY A 59 0.67 13.87 5.83
CA GLY A 59 1.31 13.78 4.52
C GLY A 59 0.39 14.18 3.36
N GLY A 60 0.83 13.80 2.15
CA GLY A 60 0.12 13.93 0.88
C GLY A 60 0.71 12.98 -0.17
N ALA A 61 0.08 12.89 -1.35
CA ALA A 61 0.51 12.01 -2.42
C ALA A 61 1.97 12.25 -2.85
N GLU A 62 2.37 13.51 -3.08
CA GLU A 62 3.74 13.88 -3.45
C GLU A 62 4.76 13.47 -2.38
N TRP A 63 4.43 13.71 -1.11
CA TRP A 63 5.30 13.36 0.01
C TRP A 63 5.52 11.85 0.09
N MET A 64 4.45 11.08 -0.06
CA MET A 64 4.53 9.63 -0.04
C MET A 64 5.32 9.09 -1.23
N ALA A 65 5.01 9.55 -2.45
CA ALA A 65 5.75 9.17 -3.66
C ALA A 65 7.25 9.47 -3.54
N ASN A 66 7.62 10.59 -2.92
CA ASN A 66 9.00 10.94 -2.67
C ASN A 66 9.68 10.05 -1.61
N LYS A 67 8.95 9.61 -0.59
CA LYS A 67 9.46 8.72 0.47
C LYS A 67 9.58 7.27 -0.02
N SER A 68 8.77 6.85 -0.98
CA SER A 68 8.72 5.48 -1.49
C SER A 68 9.10 5.39 -2.98
N ARG A 69 10.13 6.13 -3.41
CA ARG A 69 10.59 6.14 -4.83
C ARG A 69 11.00 4.76 -5.33
N GLU A 70 11.68 3.98 -4.48
CA GLU A 70 12.11 2.62 -4.81
C GLU A 70 10.90 1.69 -5.00
N LEU A 71 9.82 1.89 -4.22
CA LEU A 71 8.58 1.15 -4.39
C LEU A 71 7.96 1.46 -5.75
N THR A 72 7.81 2.75 -6.09
CA THR A 72 7.28 3.18 -7.38
C THR A 72 8.05 2.51 -8.51
N ARG A 73 9.39 2.60 -8.47
CA ARG A 73 10.27 2.02 -9.48
C ARG A 73 10.06 0.50 -9.58
N THR A 74 10.11 -0.20 -8.45
CA THR A 74 9.96 -1.67 -8.38
C THR A 74 8.63 -2.14 -8.97
N LEU A 75 7.53 -1.49 -8.61
CA LEU A 75 6.18 -1.87 -9.06
C LEU A 75 5.95 -1.53 -10.54
N THR A 76 6.37 -0.34 -10.98
CA THR A 76 6.18 0.09 -12.38
C THR A 76 7.05 -0.69 -13.36
N GLU A 77 8.29 -1.06 -12.98
CA GLU A 77 9.13 -1.98 -13.76
C GLU A 77 8.51 -3.38 -13.86
N ALA A 78 7.72 -3.79 -12.86
CA ALA A 78 6.99 -5.06 -12.86
C ALA A 78 5.61 -4.98 -13.55
N GLY A 79 5.25 -3.83 -14.15
CA GLY A 79 4.00 -3.68 -14.90
C GLY A 79 2.79 -3.22 -14.08
N TYR A 80 2.99 -2.78 -12.84
CA TYR A 80 1.91 -2.21 -12.03
C TYR A 80 1.78 -0.71 -12.22
N ALA A 81 0.55 -0.22 -12.28
CA ALA A 81 0.26 1.20 -12.07
C ALA A 81 0.27 1.52 -10.57
N VAL A 82 0.92 2.63 -10.20
CA VAL A 82 0.99 3.09 -8.81
C VAL A 82 0.26 4.41 -8.67
N ALA A 83 -0.84 4.41 -7.91
CA ALA A 83 -1.68 5.59 -7.68
C ALA A 83 -1.50 6.09 -6.24
N TYR A 84 -0.74 7.17 -6.06
CA TYR A 84 -0.59 7.84 -4.79
C TYR A 84 -1.79 8.74 -4.50
N MET A 85 -2.57 8.37 -3.49
CA MET A 85 -3.83 9.00 -3.15
C MET A 85 -3.62 10.22 -2.22
N ASN A 86 -4.34 11.33 -2.41
CA ASN A 86 -4.40 12.39 -1.39
C ASN A 86 -5.59 12.23 -0.42
N GLY A 87 -5.29 12.42 0.87
CA GLY A 87 -6.29 12.52 1.94
C GLY A 87 -7.03 13.85 1.95
N SER A 88 -7.85 14.06 2.98
CA SER A 88 -8.58 15.31 3.19
C SER A 88 -7.90 16.23 4.21
N SER A 89 -8.00 17.53 3.98
CA SER A 89 -7.57 18.60 4.88
C SER A 89 -8.76 19.45 5.32
N ARG A 90 -8.58 20.25 6.39
CA ARG A 90 -9.65 21.06 6.95
C ARG A 90 -10.04 22.22 6.04
N ARG A 91 -9.06 22.76 5.31
CA ARG A 91 -9.24 23.84 4.34
C ARG A 91 -8.65 23.43 2.99
N ASP A 92 -9.21 23.99 1.93
CA ASP A 92 -8.69 23.81 0.58
C ASP A 92 -7.26 24.35 0.47
N GLY A 93 -6.40 23.64 -0.27
CA GLY A 93 -4.99 23.99 -0.44
C GLY A 93 -4.06 23.64 0.74
N GLU A 94 -4.60 23.18 1.88
CA GLU A 94 -3.75 22.69 2.98
C GLU A 94 -2.99 21.43 2.57
N LYS A 95 -1.72 21.36 3.00
CA LYS A 95 -0.82 20.22 2.74
C LYS A 95 -0.96 19.11 3.78
N LEU A 96 -1.41 19.44 5.00
CA LEU A 96 -1.60 18.47 6.08
C LEU A 96 -2.92 17.72 5.87
N ARG A 97 -2.83 16.52 5.31
CA ARG A 97 -4.01 15.69 5.00
C ARG A 97 -4.06 14.46 5.88
N THR A 98 -5.27 13.95 6.08
CA THR A 98 -5.54 12.75 6.88
C THR A 98 -6.59 11.90 6.22
N TRP A 99 -6.70 10.66 6.70
CA TRP A 99 -7.68 9.67 6.29
C TRP A 99 -8.63 9.33 7.43
N ASN A 100 -9.89 9.07 7.09
CA ASN A 100 -10.85 8.49 8.01
C ASN A 100 -10.75 6.95 8.04
N ALA A 101 -9.91 6.42 8.91
CA ALA A 101 -9.86 5.02 9.31
C ALA A 101 -10.79 4.69 10.49
N VAL A 102 -11.89 5.44 10.64
CA VAL A 102 -12.88 5.41 11.74
C VAL A 102 -12.34 6.01 13.03
N HIS A 103 -11.33 5.38 13.62
CA HIS A 103 -10.76 5.79 14.92
C HIS A 103 -9.51 6.63 14.78
N CYS A 104 -9.02 6.84 13.55
CA CYS A 104 -7.87 7.69 13.25
C CYS A 104 -8.04 8.26 11.84
N CYS A 105 -7.53 9.43 11.48
CA CYS A 105 -6.85 10.39 12.36
C CYS A 105 -7.39 11.79 12.14
N ALA A 106 -7.40 12.58 13.22
CA ALA A 106 -7.63 14.03 13.21
C ALA A 106 -8.83 14.47 12.34
N TYR A 107 -8.60 15.33 11.34
CA TYR A 107 -9.67 16.00 10.61
C TYR A 107 -10.59 15.01 9.88
N ALA A 108 -10.04 14.12 9.06
CA ALA A 108 -10.86 13.27 8.21
C ALA A 108 -11.77 12.34 9.03
N ALA A 109 -11.25 11.78 10.13
CA ALA A 109 -12.05 10.98 11.06
C ALA A 109 -13.14 11.82 11.76
N LYS A 110 -12.80 13.01 12.29
CA LYS A 110 -13.76 13.91 12.95
C LYS A 110 -14.87 14.38 12.01
N ALA A 111 -14.52 14.67 10.76
CA ALA A 111 -15.45 15.07 9.72
C ALA A 111 -16.20 13.89 9.07
N ARG A 112 -15.92 12.65 9.51
CA ARG A 112 -16.53 11.40 9.00
C ARG A 112 -16.46 11.32 7.48
N ILE A 113 -15.31 11.65 6.92
CA ILE A 113 -15.08 11.65 5.48
C ILE A 113 -15.29 10.23 4.93
N ASN A 114 -16.03 10.10 3.83
CA ASN A 114 -16.30 8.81 3.20
C ASN A 114 -15.14 8.42 2.27
N GLU A 115 -14.15 7.71 2.80
CA GLU A 115 -12.97 7.29 2.03
C GLU A 115 -13.28 6.16 1.04
N ALA A 116 -14.30 5.33 1.30
CA ALA A 116 -14.70 4.27 0.39
C ALA A 116 -15.26 4.83 -0.92
N ALA A 117 -16.11 5.85 -0.83
CA ALA A 117 -16.62 6.55 -2.02
C ALA A 117 -15.49 7.20 -2.84
N TYR A 118 -14.45 7.70 -2.18
CA TYR A 118 -13.28 8.26 -2.85
C TYR A 118 -12.43 7.17 -3.52
N ALA A 119 -12.17 6.05 -2.83
CA ALA A 119 -11.43 4.93 -3.38
C ALA A 119 -12.15 4.31 -4.59
N ASP A 120 -13.46 4.09 -4.50
CA ASP A 120 -14.27 3.60 -5.62
C ASP A 120 -14.22 4.57 -6.81
N ALA A 121 -14.36 5.88 -6.58
CA ALA A 121 -14.28 6.87 -7.66
C ALA A 121 -12.87 6.91 -8.30
N ALA A 122 -11.82 6.64 -7.52
CA ALA A 122 -10.46 6.55 -8.03
C ALA A 122 -10.26 5.32 -8.90
N VAL A 123 -10.84 4.18 -8.55
CA VAL A 123 -10.85 2.98 -9.40
C VAL A 123 -11.47 3.30 -10.76
N GLU A 124 -12.61 3.98 -10.80
CA GLU A 124 -13.24 4.39 -12.07
C GLU A 124 -12.38 5.37 -12.87
N ALA A 125 -11.74 6.34 -12.22
CA ALA A 125 -10.86 7.29 -12.89
C ALA A 125 -9.59 6.64 -13.46
N LEU A 126 -9.03 5.66 -12.74
CA LEU A 126 -7.87 4.90 -13.18
C LEU A 126 -8.22 3.97 -14.35
N ASP A 127 -9.38 3.31 -14.28
CA ASP A 127 -9.89 2.44 -15.35
C ASP A 127 -10.10 3.22 -16.65
N ALA A 128 -10.74 4.38 -16.57
CA ALA A 128 -10.92 5.27 -17.72
C ALA A 128 -9.58 5.76 -18.32
N ARG A 129 -8.50 5.76 -17.53
CA ARG A 129 -7.19 6.26 -17.96
C ARG A 129 -6.26 5.17 -18.49
N LEU A 130 -6.31 3.96 -17.94
CA LEU A 130 -5.30 2.91 -18.18
C LEU A 130 -5.86 1.55 -18.64
N ASP A 131 -7.19 1.34 -18.64
CA ASP A 131 -7.80 0.00 -18.72
C ASP A 131 -7.23 -0.91 -17.62
N ILE A 132 -7.80 -0.85 -16.42
CA ILE A 132 -7.21 -1.52 -15.25
C ILE A 132 -7.81 -2.89 -15.06
N ASP A 133 -7.00 -3.80 -14.53
CA ASP A 133 -7.51 -5.08 -14.07
C ASP A 133 -8.20 -4.92 -12.70
N ARG A 134 -9.53 -4.83 -12.73
CA ARG A 134 -10.36 -4.70 -11.52
C ARG A 134 -10.26 -5.91 -10.57
N THR A 135 -9.72 -7.05 -11.02
CA THR A 135 -9.46 -8.21 -10.17
C THR A 135 -8.11 -8.12 -9.46
N ARG A 136 -7.21 -7.25 -9.95
CA ARG A 136 -5.85 -7.02 -9.43
C ARG A 136 -5.68 -5.59 -8.90
N ILE A 137 -6.60 -5.18 -8.04
CA ILE A 137 -6.51 -3.95 -7.25
C ILE A 137 -5.88 -4.27 -5.89
N PHE A 138 -4.81 -3.57 -5.57
CA PHE A 138 -4.08 -3.69 -4.30
C PHE A 138 -4.13 -2.35 -3.56
N LEU A 139 -4.25 -2.39 -2.23
CA LEU A 139 -4.17 -1.20 -1.40
C LEU A 139 -2.94 -1.29 -0.51
N MET A 140 -2.24 -0.20 -0.29
CA MET A 140 -1.16 -0.16 0.67
C MET A 140 -1.00 1.22 1.26
N GLY A 141 -0.38 1.33 2.42
CA GLY A 141 -0.15 2.65 2.99
C GLY A 141 0.72 2.61 4.22
N HIS A 142 1.03 3.80 4.71
CA HIS A 142 1.83 4.01 5.91
C HIS A 142 0.98 4.61 7.03
N SER A 143 1.13 4.16 8.28
CA SER A 143 0.54 4.81 9.47
C SER A 143 -1.00 5.01 9.34
N ASN A 144 -1.49 6.25 9.32
CA ASN A 144 -2.91 6.55 9.06
C ASN A 144 -3.44 5.91 7.76
N GLY A 145 -2.63 5.90 6.69
CA GLY A 145 -2.97 5.27 5.41
C GLY A 145 -2.98 3.75 5.51
N ALA A 146 -2.07 3.15 6.29
CA ALA A 146 -2.08 1.71 6.58
C ALA A 146 -3.37 1.31 7.32
N MET A 147 -3.76 2.06 8.36
CA MET A 147 -5.01 1.86 9.09
C MET A 147 -6.23 1.98 8.18
N LEU A 148 -6.20 2.91 7.22
CA LEU A 148 -7.27 3.07 6.23
C LEU A 148 -7.42 1.82 5.35
N THR A 149 -6.33 1.17 4.93
CA THR A 149 -6.42 -0.01 4.05
C THR A 149 -7.24 -1.14 4.65
N TYR A 150 -7.14 -1.37 5.97
CA TYR A 150 -7.97 -2.35 6.66
C TYR A 150 -9.45 -2.03 6.53
N ARG A 151 -9.85 -0.75 6.66
CA ARG A 151 -11.26 -0.33 6.53
C ARG A 151 -11.73 -0.46 5.08
N LEU A 152 -10.96 0.06 4.13
CA LEU A 152 -11.32 0.02 2.72
C LEU A 152 -11.51 -1.39 2.19
N ALA A 153 -10.72 -2.35 2.66
CA ALA A 153 -10.87 -3.74 2.24
C ALA A 153 -12.31 -4.27 2.39
N GLY A 154 -13.02 -3.89 3.47
CA GLY A 154 -14.41 -4.29 3.70
C GLY A 154 -15.47 -3.29 3.21
N GLN A 155 -15.08 -2.15 2.65
CA GLN A 155 -15.98 -1.03 2.35
C GLN A 155 -16.02 -0.63 0.88
N MET A 156 -14.98 -0.94 0.10
CA MET A 156 -14.97 -0.69 -1.34
C MET A 156 -15.96 -1.62 -2.06
N LYS A 157 -16.54 -1.14 -3.16
CA LYS A 157 -17.42 -1.95 -4.03
C LYS A 157 -16.67 -3.13 -4.63
N VAL A 158 -15.45 -2.87 -5.09
CA VAL A 158 -14.50 -3.91 -5.52
C VAL A 158 -13.52 -4.12 -4.40
N ALA A 159 -13.73 -5.18 -3.60
CA ALA A 159 -12.76 -5.53 -2.59
C ALA A 159 -11.36 -5.72 -3.23
N PRO A 160 -10.29 -5.25 -2.59
CA PRO A 160 -8.95 -5.41 -3.13
C PRO A 160 -8.53 -6.87 -3.07
N ARG A 161 -7.66 -7.27 -4.01
CA ARG A 161 -7.05 -8.60 -4.02
C ARG A 161 -6.14 -8.79 -2.82
N ALA A 162 -5.40 -7.76 -2.45
CA ALA A 162 -4.67 -7.73 -1.20
C ALA A 162 -4.52 -6.31 -0.63
N ILE A 163 -4.24 -6.25 0.67
CA ILE A 163 -3.82 -5.02 1.34
C ILE A 163 -2.41 -5.18 1.92
N ALA A 164 -1.63 -4.10 1.93
CA ALA A 164 -0.30 -4.04 2.53
C ALA A 164 -0.15 -2.85 3.50
N PRO A 165 -0.73 -2.93 4.70
CA PRO A 165 -0.50 -1.96 5.77
C PRO A 165 0.96 -2.00 6.30
N VAL A 166 1.62 -0.84 6.29
CA VAL A 166 2.99 -0.63 6.79
C VAL A 166 2.95 0.32 7.98
N SER A 167 3.45 -0.11 9.14
CA SER A 167 3.50 0.67 10.39
C SER A 167 2.13 1.23 10.80
N GLY A 168 1.09 0.40 10.70
CA GLY A 168 -0.29 0.76 11.03
C GLY A 168 -0.97 -0.33 11.83
N ALA A 169 -2.20 -0.07 12.27
CA ALA A 169 -2.94 -1.01 13.09
C ALA A 169 -4.35 -1.30 12.57
N ILE A 170 -4.82 -2.51 12.90
CA ILE A 170 -6.23 -2.86 12.87
C ILE A 170 -6.87 -2.49 14.22
N PHE A 171 -8.09 -1.97 14.18
CA PHE A 171 -8.85 -1.61 15.37
C PHE A 171 -9.71 -2.78 15.88
N ALA A 172 -10.01 -2.76 17.17
CA ALA A 172 -10.76 -3.83 17.83
C ALA A 172 -12.18 -4.03 17.26
N ASP A 173 -12.84 -2.95 16.86
CA ASP A 173 -14.20 -2.90 16.31
C ASP A 173 -14.30 -3.41 14.86
N GLN A 174 -13.17 -3.64 14.17
CA GLN A 174 -13.21 -4.27 12.86
C GLN A 174 -13.52 -5.77 13.00
N THR A 175 -14.73 -6.16 12.58
CA THR A 175 -15.27 -7.51 12.77
C THR A 175 -15.25 -8.39 11.53
N ALA A 176 -14.91 -7.84 10.36
CA ALA A 176 -14.85 -8.61 9.11
C ALA A 176 -13.85 -8.02 8.11
N LEU A 177 -13.35 -8.90 7.24
CA LEU A 177 -12.57 -8.61 6.04
C LEU A 177 -13.00 -9.59 4.95
N PRO A 178 -12.97 -9.23 3.66
CA PRO A 178 -13.34 -10.15 2.59
C PRO A 178 -12.46 -11.40 2.60
N GLY A 179 -13.09 -12.56 2.39
CA GLY A 179 -12.40 -13.86 2.39
C GLY A 179 -11.25 -13.93 1.38
N ARG A 180 -11.43 -13.35 0.19
CA ARG A 180 -10.43 -13.34 -0.90
C ARG A 180 -9.27 -12.36 -0.73
N THR A 181 -9.36 -11.41 0.19
CA THR A 181 -8.34 -10.36 0.34
C THR A 181 -7.19 -10.89 1.20
N SER A 182 -6.01 -11.00 0.60
CA SER A 182 -4.77 -11.32 1.30
C SER A 182 -4.19 -10.10 2.02
N ILE A 183 -3.34 -10.30 3.02
CA ILE A 183 -2.82 -9.23 3.87
C ILE A 183 -1.30 -9.38 4.02
N PHE A 184 -0.55 -8.34 3.63
CA PHE A 184 0.84 -8.15 4.03
C PHE A 184 0.87 -7.13 5.16
N MET A 185 1.26 -7.52 6.37
CA MET A 185 1.37 -6.57 7.48
C MET A 185 2.83 -6.38 7.84
N TYR A 186 3.28 -5.14 7.89
CA TYR A 186 4.64 -4.79 8.28
C TYR A 186 4.66 -3.87 9.50
N HIS A 187 5.57 -4.15 10.44
CA HIS A 187 5.82 -3.27 11.59
C HIS A 187 7.25 -3.39 12.11
N ALA A 188 7.88 -2.27 12.46
CA ALA A 188 9.19 -2.28 13.09
C ALA A 188 9.06 -2.45 14.61
N VAL A 189 9.93 -3.24 15.23
CA VAL A 189 9.91 -3.49 16.69
C VAL A 189 10.20 -2.21 17.47
N ASP A 190 11.08 -1.35 16.96
CA ASP A 190 11.46 -0.05 17.54
C ASP A 190 10.54 1.13 17.15
N ASP A 191 9.32 0.87 16.68
CA ASP A 191 8.33 1.92 16.40
C ASP A 191 7.87 2.61 17.70
N GLU A 192 8.33 3.84 17.91
CA GLU A 192 8.02 4.64 19.10
C GLU A 192 6.73 5.48 18.99
N VAL A 193 6.01 5.41 17.87
CA VAL A 193 4.76 6.15 17.66
C VAL A 193 3.56 5.23 17.81
N LEU A 194 3.64 4.06 17.20
CA LEU A 194 2.67 2.97 17.28
C LEU A 194 3.47 1.73 17.66
N SER A 195 3.55 1.43 18.95
CA SER A 195 4.43 0.37 19.44
C SER A 195 4.05 -0.99 18.87
N TYR A 196 5.06 -1.82 18.66
CA TYR A 196 4.89 -3.19 18.15
C TYR A 196 3.90 -4.01 19.00
N ASP A 197 3.91 -3.83 20.32
CA ASP A 197 3.04 -4.55 21.25
C ASP A 197 1.68 -3.86 21.51
N GLY A 198 1.50 -2.63 21.03
CA GLY A 198 0.29 -1.83 21.17
C GLY A 198 0.04 -1.34 22.59
N HIS A 199 1.01 -0.60 23.13
CA HIS A 199 0.95 0.01 24.45
C HIS A 199 -0.17 1.06 24.55
N PRO A 200 -0.93 1.10 25.67
CA PRO A 200 -1.99 2.10 25.87
C PRO A 200 -1.52 3.56 25.85
N ASP A 201 -0.23 3.80 26.10
CA ASP A 201 0.38 5.12 26.21
C ASP A 201 1.12 5.55 24.92
N ASP A 202 0.88 4.85 23.81
CA ASP A 202 1.51 5.14 22.53
C ASP A 202 1.27 6.59 22.08
N LYS A 203 2.31 7.21 21.49
CA LYS A 203 2.24 8.60 21.01
C LYS A 203 1.10 8.80 20.01
N ALA A 204 0.71 7.76 19.26
CA ALA A 204 -0.39 7.76 18.31
C ALA A 204 -1.77 7.94 18.97
N GLU A 205 -1.96 7.57 20.24
CA GLU A 205 -3.26 7.62 20.91
C GLU A 205 -3.82 9.04 21.02
N ARG A 206 -2.94 10.07 21.01
CA ARG A 206 -3.36 11.50 20.96
C ARG A 206 -4.21 11.88 19.74
N TRP A 207 -4.16 11.08 18.68
CA TRP A 207 -4.89 11.33 17.42
C TRP A 207 -6.07 10.38 17.20
N ARG A 208 -6.39 9.57 18.22
CA ARG A 208 -7.27 8.41 18.09
C ARG A 208 -8.44 8.45 19.06
N THR A 209 -9.48 7.69 18.73
CA THR A 209 -10.68 7.56 19.57
C THR A 209 -10.91 6.15 20.11
N ALA A 210 -10.02 5.21 19.79
CA ALA A 210 -10.03 3.85 20.32
C ALA A 210 -8.61 3.26 20.31
N PRO A 211 -8.29 2.35 21.26
CA PRO A 211 -7.02 1.66 21.30
C PRO A 211 -6.85 0.73 20.09
N HIS A 212 -5.60 0.42 19.74
CA HIS A 212 -5.29 -0.52 18.67
C HIS A 212 -4.91 -1.87 19.23
N VAL A 213 -4.88 -2.83 18.31
CA VAL A 213 -4.26 -4.12 18.53
C VAL A 213 -2.80 -4.03 18.07
N GLY A 214 -1.85 -4.34 18.96
CA GLY A 214 -0.43 -4.49 18.61
C GLY A 214 -0.20 -5.60 17.58
N PHE A 215 0.97 -5.63 16.95
CA PHE A 215 1.27 -6.42 15.75
C PHE A 215 0.97 -7.92 15.89
N THR A 216 1.49 -8.59 16.90
CA THR A 216 1.28 -10.04 17.12
C THR A 216 -0.19 -10.36 17.39
N LYS A 217 -0.85 -9.54 18.20
CA LYS A 217 -2.29 -9.65 18.48
C LYS A 217 -3.12 -9.32 17.22
N ALA A 218 -2.64 -8.44 16.36
CA ALA A 218 -3.30 -8.08 15.11
C ALA A 218 -3.24 -9.25 14.13
N GLU A 219 -2.09 -9.93 14.00
CA GLU A 219 -1.96 -11.17 13.22
C GLU A 219 -2.96 -12.24 13.73
N ALA A 220 -3.02 -12.47 15.05
CA ALA A 220 -3.95 -13.42 15.65
C ALA A 220 -5.42 -13.03 15.44
N LYS A 221 -5.76 -11.75 15.55
CA LYS A 221 -7.11 -11.23 15.26
C LYS A 221 -7.47 -11.47 13.80
N LEU A 222 -6.59 -11.11 12.86
CA LEU A 222 -6.80 -11.33 11.43
C LEU A 222 -6.96 -12.83 11.11
N ALA A 223 -6.14 -13.69 11.73
CA ALA A 223 -6.26 -15.13 11.60
C ALA A 223 -7.63 -15.64 12.03
N LYS A 224 -8.17 -15.12 13.15
CA LYS A 224 -9.53 -15.45 13.60
C LYS A 224 -10.60 -14.93 12.63
N LEU A 225 -10.48 -13.67 12.19
CA LEU A 225 -11.46 -13.05 11.29
C LEU A 225 -11.54 -13.78 9.94
N LYS A 226 -10.43 -14.31 9.44
CA LYS A 226 -10.33 -14.98 8.15
C LYS A 226 -10.27 -16.51 8.24
N SER A 227 -10.46 -17.08 9.43
CA SER A 227 -10.40 -18.53 9.67
C SER A 227 -9.12 -19.17 9.13
N CYS A 228 -7.97 -18.66 9.56
CA CYS A 228 -6.66 -19.11 9.09
C CYS A 228 -6.05 -20.20 9.96
N GLY A 229 -5.17 -20.99 9.34
CA GLY A 229 -4.40 -22.02 10.01
C GLY A 229 -3.33 -21.46 10.97
N ALA A 230 -2.55 -22.39 11.50
CA ALA A 230 -1.37 -22.07 12.31
C ALA A 230 -0.36 -21.25 11.50
N PRO A 231 0.42 -20.36 12.16
CA PRO A 231 1.50 -19.65 11.48
C PRO A 231 2.61 -20.64 11.10
N ALA A 232 3.16 -20.45 9.90
CA ALA A 232 4.37 -21.11 9.44
C ALA A 232 5.47 -20.08 9.24
N ALA A 233 6.73 -20.50 9.33
CA ALA A 233 7.85 -19.66 8.91
C ALA A 233 7.70 -19.33 7.43
N ALA A 234 7.80 -18.05 7.08
CA ALA A 234 7.91 -17.63 5.68
C ALA A 234 9.40 -17.51 5.31
N PRO A 235 9.77 -17.67 4.03
CA PRO A 235 11.11 -17.34 3.58
C PRO A 235 11.45 -15.91 4.00
N ASP A 236 12.64 -15.71 4.59
CA ASP A 236 13.14 -14.38 4.97
C ASP A 236 13.07 -13.46 3.73
N PRO A 237 12.19 -12.45 3.73
CA PRO A 237 12.17 -11.42 2.71
C PRO A 237 13.36 -10.47 2.93
N VAL A 238 14.58 -10.99 2.73
CA VAL A 238 15.87 -10.31 2.85
C VAL A 238 15.96 -9.39 4.07
N GLY A 239 16.36 -9.92 5.23
CA GLY A 239 16.60 -9.16 6.45
C GLY A 239 15.34 -8.84 7.25
N LEU A 240 14.25 -9.59 7.04
CA LEU A 240 12.97 -9.43 7.71
C LEU A 240 12.55 -10.73 8.40
N THR A 241 11.99 -10.62 9.60
CA THR A 241 11.30 -11.73 10.24
C THR A 241 9.92 -11.85 9.62
N ALA A 242 9.53 -13.04 9.15
CA ALA A 242 8.23 -13.24 8.52
C ALA A 242 7.54 -14.55 8.93
N THR A 243 6.25 -14.46 9.21
CA THR A 243 5.34 -15.61 9.35
C THR A 243 4.23 -15.54 8.31
N THR A 244 3.79 -16.70 7.84
CA THR A 244 2.66 -16.80 6.92
C THR A 244 1.55 -17.66 7.49
N ARG A 245 0.31 -17.31 7.15
CA ARG A 245 -0.89 -18.11 7.44
C ARG A 245 -1.72 -18.23 6.19
N THR A 246 -2.14 -19.44 5.88
CA THR A 246 -3.16 -19.71 4.86
C THR A 246 -4.54 -19.64 5.51
N CYS A 247 -5.46 -18.94 4.86
CA CYS A 247 -6.81 -18.70 5.33
C CYS A 247 -7.85 -19.50 4.57
N ALA A 248 -9.03 -19.68 5.18
CA ALA A 248 -10.18 -20.20 4.44
C ALA A 248 -10.43 -19.35 3.17
N GLY A 249 -10.66 -20.03 2.04
CA GLY A 249 -10.80 -19.37 0.74
C GLY A 249 -9.49 -19.01 0.05
N GLY A 250 -8.34 -19.52 0.52
CA GLY A 250 -7.05 -19.48 -0.19
C GLY A 250 -6.28 -18.15 -0.08
N SER A 251 -6.84 -17.14 0.59
CA SER A 251 -6.08 -15.92 0.92
C SER A 251 -4.98 -16.20 1.95
N VAL A 252 -4.00 -15.31 2.00
CA VAL A 252 -2.86 -15.42 2.92
C VAL A 252 -2.72 -14.19 3.81
N ILE A 253 -2.18 -14.40 5.00
CA ILE A 253 -1.61 -13.33 5.84
C ILE A 253 -0.10 -13.55 5.85
N LEU A 254 0.66 -12.55 5.41
CA LEU A 254 2.12 -12.50 5.55
C LEU A 254 2.43 -11.40 6.56
N ALA A 255 2.81 -11.79 7.77
CA ALA A 255 3.20 -10.88 8.83
C ALA A 255 4.72 -10.75 8.84
N THR A 256 5.19 -9.53 8.63
CA THR A 256 6.60 -9.20 8.44
C THR A 256 7.03 -8.15 9.46
N SER A 257 8.19 -8.29 10.06
CA SER A 257 8.72 -7.30 10.99
C SER A 257 10.23 -7.14 10.85
N ALA A 258 10.72 -5.98 11.26
CA ALA A 258 12.14 -5.69 11.39
C ALA A 258 12.45 -5.28 12.83
N GLU A 259 13.65 -5.62 13.31
CA GLU A 259 14.12 -5.15 14.62
C GLU A 259 14.23 -3.62 14.67
N THR A 260 14.62 -3.01 13.54
CA THR A 260 14.79 -1.56 13.41
C THR A 260 14.07 -0.99 12.19
N GLY A 261 13.55 0.22 12.33
CA GLY A 261 12.85 0.93 11.26
C GLY A 261 12.11 2.19 11.69
N SER A 262 11.81 2.33 12.99
CA SER A 262 11.02 3.42 13.57
C SER A 262 9.63 3.53 12.90
N HIS A 263 8.92 4.64 13.14
CA HIS A 263 7.63 4.95 12.51
C HIS A 263 7.79 5.66 11.16
N GLU A 264 8.60 5.08 10.27
CA GLU A 264 8.86 5.65 8.95
C GLU A 264 8.52 4.65 7.84
N TRP A 265 8.34 5.18 6.63
CA TRP A 265 8.40 4.33 5.46
C TRP A 265 9.78 3.68 5.37
N PRO A 266 9.89 2.35 5.21
CA PRO A 266 11.19 1.69 5.17
C PRO A 266 11.86 1.98 3.83
N ALA A 267 12.61 3.09 3.77
CA ALA A 267 13.45 3.47 2.66
C ALA A 267 14.91 3.09 2.97
N ARG A 268 15.67 2.66 1.96
CA ARG A 268 17.13 2.49 2.09
C ARG A 268 17.79 3.84 2.44
N PRO A 269 18.85 3.92 3.27
CA PRO A 269 19.69 2.85 3.85
C PRO A 269 19.57 2.74 5.38
N LYS A 270 18.38 3.02 5.97
CA LYS A 270 18.19 2.87 7.43
C LYS A 270 18.03 1.41 7.89
N ALA A 271 17.84 0.50 6.94
CA ALA A 271 17.44 -0.87 7.14
C ALA A 271 18.21 -1.78 6.17
N ASP A 272 18.78 -2.88 6.66
CA ASP A 272 19.47 -3.90 5.84
C ASP A 272 18.50 -4.78 5.02
N TYR A 273 17.22 -4.43 4.99
CA TYR A 273 16.16 -5.18 4.31
C TYR A 273 15.52 -4.49 3.11
N ARG A 274 14.85 -5.29 2.27
CA ARG A 274 14.24 -4.88 0.99
C ARG A 274 12.71 -5.04 1.00
N ILE A 275 11.99 -4.16 1.70
CA ILE A 275 10.52 -4.27 1.80
C ILE A 275 9.83 -4.19 0.44
N GLU A 276 10.35 -3.40 -0.51
CA GLU A 276 9.75 -3.26 -1.84
C GLU A 276 9.76 -4.57 -2.62
N ALA A 277 10.83 -5.36 -2.48
CA ALA A 277 10.91 -6.68 -3.11
C ALA A 277 9.93 -7.67 -2.47
N ALA A 278 9.78 -7.61 -1.15
CA ALA A 278 8.81 -8.42 -0.42
C ALA A 278 7.37 -8.08 -0.81
N LEU A 279 7.06 -6.79 -0.96
CA LEU A 279 5.76 -6.30 -1.41
C LEU A 279 5.44 -6.74 -2.84
N LEU A 280 6.40 -6.63 -3.76
CA LEU A 280 6.23 -7.10 -5.13
C LEU A 280 5.98 -8.61 -5.17
N ALA A 281 6.84 -9.41 -4.53
CA ALA A 281 6.68 -10.86 -4.47
C ALA A 281 5.33 -11.26 -3.86
N PHE A 282 4.90 -10.53 -2.82
CA PHE A 282 3.59 -10.74 -2.22
C PHE A 282 2.47 -10.44 -3.21
N PHE A 283 2.46 -9.30 -3.91
CA PHE A 283 1.44 -8.96 -4.90
C PHE A 283 1.41 -9.93 -6.08
N ASP A 284 2.59 -10.33 -6.59
CA ASP A 284 2.71 -11.30 -7.69
C ASP A 284 2.14 -12.68 -7.31
N SER A 285 2.27 -13.09 -6.05
CA SER A 285 1.68 -14.34 -5.56
C SER A 285 0.15 -14.30 -5.41
N GLN A 286 -0.49 -13.15 -5.65
CA GLN A 286 -1.95 -13.02 -5.62
C GLN A 286 -2.59 -12.99 -7.01
N LEU A 287 -1.79 -13.02 -8.08
CA LEU A 287 -2.24 -13.01 -9.47
C LEU A 287 -3.01 -14.29 -9.84
#